data_AF-A0A914YBY0-F1
#
_entry.id   AF-A0A914YBY0-F1
#
_cell.length_a   1.000
_cell.length_b   1.000
_cell.length_c   1.000
_cell.angle_alpha   90.00
_cell.angle_beta   90.00
_cell.angle_gamma   90.00
#
_symmetry.space_group_name_H-M   'P 1'
#
loop_
_entity.id
_entity.type
_entity.pdbx_description
1 polymer ?
#
loop_
_entity_poly.entity_id
_entity_poly.type
_entity_poly.pdbx_seq_one_letter_code
_entity_poly.pdbx_strand_id
1 'polypeptide(L)'
;MIIREHEQKSDDSPAALREFVEKSTVTMNELRAELKLATETFSSCVEFFGENARKQQPNIFFTYISNFIKSFQKCSAELKERKMQQERARETEKKQATIRKTPGKSHDLMNELAARLNGSDRVRSKKLASSDIADGDFERIMTNLKEGYVASDGPPVPMKRTRQSVSPSRRQISKAMAAQLIDRERV
;
A
#
# COMPACT_ATOMS: atom_id res chain seq x y z
N MET A 1 -58.32 36.38 30.66
CA MET A 1 -58.80 36.71 29.30
C MET A 1 -57.78 36.32 28.21
N ILE A 2 -56.47 36.34 28.48
CA ILE A 2 -55.41 36.03 27.49
C ILE A 2 -55.29 34.53 27.13
N ILE A 3 -55.60 33.62 28.06
CA ILE A 3 -55.52 32.16 27.81
C ILE A 3 -56.60 31.69 26.83
N ARG A 4 -57.79 32.32 26.87
CA ARG A 4 -58.95 31.93 26.03
C ARG A 4 -58.78 32.34 24.55
N GLU A 5 -58.05 33.42 24.26
CA GLU A 5 -57.77 33.83 22.87
C GLU A 5 -56.71 32.96 22.18
N HIS A 6 -55.72 32.46 22.94
CA HIS A 6 -54.67 31.61 22.38
C HIS A 6 -55.21 30.23 21.97
N GLU A 7 -56.25 29.78 22.66
CA GLU A 7 -56.99 28.55 22.38
C GLU A 7 -57.87 28.73 21.12
N GLN A 8 -58.48 29.91 20.95
CA GLN A 8 -59.39 30.19 19.84
C GLN A 8 -58.68 30.39 18.48
N LYS A 9 -57.42 30.86 18.47
CA LYS A 9 -56.57 30.93 17.26
C LYS A 9 -55.89 29.60 16.90
N SER A 10 -55.87 28.65 17.83
CA SER A 10 -55.26 27.32 17.58
C SER A 10 -56.12 26.47 16.64
N ASP A 11 -57.43 26.74 16.56
CA ASP A 11 -58.37 25.97 15.75
C ASP A 11 -58.47 26.46 14.29
N ASP A 12 -58.10 27.72 14.01
CA ASP A 12 -58.03 28.29 12.67
C ASP A 12 -56.71 27.96 11.92
N SER A 13 -55.80 27.21 12.56
CA SER A 13 -54.52 26.84 11.95
C SER A 13 -54.69 25.67 10.97
N PRO A 14 -54.14 25.74 9.74
CA PRO A 14 -54.20 24.65 8.77
C PRO A 14 -53.79 23.30 9.39
N ALA A 15 -54.58 22.25 9.16
CA ALA A 15 -54.35 20.92 9.74
C ALA A 15 -52.93 20.39 9.49
N ALA A 16 -52.37 20.66 8.30
CA ALA A 16 -51.00 20.29 7.96
C ALA A 16 -49.94 20.96 8.86
N LEU A 17 -50.16 22.20 9.30
CA LEU A 17 -49.26 22.88 10.24
C LEU A 17 -49.40 22.33 11.65
N ARG A 18 -50.62 22.00 12.09
CA ARG A 18 -50.84 21.35 13.40
C ARG A 18 -50.15 19.98 13.46
N GLU A 19 -50.32 19.17 12.42
CA GLU A 19 -49.66 17.86 12.30
C GLU A 19 -48.13 17.99 12.22
N PHE A 20 -47.61 18.99 11.50
CA PHE A 20 -46.18 19.28 11.46
C PHE A 20 -45.64 19.67 12.84
N VAL A 21 -46.33 20.55 13.57
CA VAL A 21 -45.94 20.96 14.93
C VAL A 21 -45.97 19.77 15.87
N GLU A 22 -46.99 18.91 15.79
CA GLU A 22 -47.07 17.70 16.60
C GLU A 22 -45.88 16.76 16.34
N LYS A 23 -45.64 16.40 15.07
CA LYS A 23 -44.52 15.54 14.67
C LYS A 23 -43.17 16.14 15.05
N SER A 24 -42.94 17.41 14.74
CA SER A 24 -41.68 18.09 15.02
C SER A 24 -41.43 18.25 16.51
N THR A 25 -42.48 18.46 17.32
CA THR A 25 -42.35 18.53 18.79
C THR A 25 -41.91 17.20 19.37
N VAL A 26 -42.45 16.07 18.87
CA VAL A 26 -42.01 14.73 19.29
C VAL A 26 -40.54 14.52 18.96
N THR A 27 -40.13 14.72 17.71
CA THR A 27 -38.73 14.56 17.28
C THR A 27 -37.79 15.52 18.04
N MET A 28 -38.22 16.76 18.28
CA MET A 28 -37.42 17.73 19.03
C MET A 28 -37.25 17.32 20.50
N ASN A 29 -38.26 16.72 21.11
CA ASN A 29 -38.17 16.22 22.48
C ASN A 29 -37.24 15.00 22.57
N GLU A 30 -37.30 14.09 21.61
CA GLU A 30 -36.37 12.96 21.49
C GLU A 30 -34.93 13.45 21.35
N LEU A 31 -34.66 14.36 20.41
CA LEU A 31 -33.32 14.94 20.21
C LEU A 31 -32.80 15.65 21.47
N ARG A 32 -33.65 16.34 22.22
CA ARG A 32 -33.28 16.96 23.49
C ARG A 32 -32.93 15.93 24.56
N ALA A 33 -33.67 14.82 24.62
CA ALA A 33 -33.39 13.73 25.53
C ALA A 33 -32.05 13.05 25.19
N GLU A 34 -31.80 12.78 23.91
CA GLU A 34 -30.53 12.23 23.42
C GLU A 34 -29.36 13.16 23.70
N LEU A 35 -29.51 14.47 23.44
CA LEU A 35 -28.48 15.46 23.74
C LEU A 35 -28.16 15.46 25.23
N LYS A 36 -29.18 15.46 26.09
CA LYS A 36 -28.98 15.41 27.55
C LYS A 36 -28.20 14.16 27.95
N LEU A 37 -28.64 12.98 27.50
CA LEU A 37 -27.97 11.71 27.75
C LEU A 37 -26.51 11.73 27.27
N ALA A 38 -26.26 12.25 26.06
CA ALA A 38 -24.92 12.35 25.50
C ALA A 38 -24.02 13.26 26.35
N THR A 39 -24.54 14.40 26.83
CA THR A 39 -23.76 15.32 27.70
C THR A 39 -23.47 14.74 29.08
N GLU A 40 -24.42 14.00 29.67
CA GLU A 40 -24.24 13.33 30.96
C GLU A 40 -23.23 12.17 30.84
N THR A 41 -23.32 11.40 29.75
CA THR A 41 -22.39 10.31 29.44
C THR A 41 -20.99 10.86 29.20
N PHE A 42 -20.86 11.93 28.43
CA PHE A 42 -19.57 12.60 28.22
C PHE A 42 -18.97 13.07 29.54
N SER A 43 -19.76 13.72 30.40
CA SER A 43 -19.28 14.19 31.70
C SER A 43 -18.80 13.04 32.58
N SER A 44 -19.57 11.95 32.63
CA SER A 44 -19.19 10.73 33.36
C SER A 44 -17.91 10.11 32.81
N CYS A 45 -17.73 10.08 31.49
CA CYS A 45 -16.50 9.61 30.86
C CYS A 45 -15.30 10.47 31.23
N VAL A 46 -15.41 11.81 31.16
CA VAL A 46 -14.31 12.72 31.51
C VAL A 46 -13.93 12.58 32.99
N GLU A 47 -14.91 12.47 33.87
CA GLU A 47 -14.70 12.26 35.31
C GLU A 47 -14.07 10.89 35.60
N PHE A 48 -14.42 9.85 34.85
CA PHE A 48 -13.79 8.53 34.95
C PHE A 48 -12.28 8.59 34.67
N PHE A 49 -11.84 9.45 33.74
CA PHE A 49 -10.41 9.69 33.50
C PHE A 49 -9.78 10.68 34.51
N GLY A 50 -10.52 11.13 35.52
CA GLY A 50 -10.04 12.05 36.57
C GLY A 50 -9.97 13.51 36.14
N GLU A 51 -10.56 13.87 35.00
CA GLU A 51 -10.58 15.24 34.50
C GLU A 51 -11.88 15.96 34.89
N ASN A 52 -11.87 17.29 34.77
CA ASN A 52 -13.06 18.10 35.05
C ASN A 52 -13.89 18.29 33.78
N ALA A 53 -15.08 17.66 33.74
CA ALA A 53 -16.02 17.73 32.63
C ALA A 53 -16.38 19.16 32.19
N ARG A 54 -16.33 20.15 33.10
CA ARG A 54 -16.64 21.56 32.78
C ARG A 54 -15.51 22.29 32.06
N LYS A 55 -14.28 21.78 32.12
CA LYS A 55 -13.10 22.37 31.48
C LYS A 55 -12.72 21.66 30.17
N GLN A 56 -13.24 20.46 29.95
CA GLN A 56 -12.89 19.63 28.81
C GLN A 56 -13.93 19.74 27.71
N GLN A 57 -13.51 20.19 26.53
CA GLN A 57 -14.35 20.15 25.35
C GLN A 57 -14.25 18.76 24.69
N PRO A 58 -15.36 18.19 24.15
CA PRO A 58 -15.33 16.88 23.50
C PRO A 58 -14.23 16.73 22.45
N ASN A 59 -14.05 17.75 21.62
CA ASN A 59 -13.02 17.75 20.57
C ASN A 59 -11.61 17.54 21.14
N ILE A 60 -11.29 18.23 22.23
CA ILE A 60 -9.97 18.14 22.86
C ILE A 60 -9.82 16.81 23.59
N PHE A 61 -10.82 16.42 24.38
CA PHE A 61 -10.82 15.16 25.13
C PHE A 61 -10.59 13.94 24.22
N PHE A 62 -11.32 13.84 23.11
CA PHE A 62 -11.16 12.73 22.17
C PHE A 62 -9.86 12.78 21.35
N THR A 63 -9.18 13.94 21.25
CA THR A 63 -7.85 13.98 20.62
C THR A 63 -6.83 13.14 21.38
N TYR A 64 -6.90 13.13 22.71
CA TYR A 64 -5.98 12.34 23.53
C TYR A 64 -6.11 10.85 23.24
N ILE A 65 -7.35 10.35 23.21
CA ILE A 65 -7.65 8.94 22.91
C ILE A 65 -7.28 8.61 21.45
N SER A 66 -7.61 9.47 20.50
CA SER A 66 -7.27 9.27 19.08
C SER A 66 -5.76 9.19 18.87
N ASN A 67 -5.00 10.10 19.48
CA ASN A 67 -3.55 10.13 19.39
C ASN A 67 -2.91 8.92 20.07
N PHE A 68 -3.46 8.48 21.21
CA PHE A 68 -3.04 7.25 21.87
C PHE A 68 -3.22 6.04 20.96
N ILE A 69 -4.40 5.86 20.35
CA ILE A 69 -4.68 4.73 19.44
C ILE A 69 -3.70 4.73 18.26
N LYS A 70 -3.50 5.89 17.62
CA LYS A 70 -2.56 6.03 16.49
C LYS A 70 -1.13 5.66 16.89
N SER A 71 -0.67 6.20 18.02
CA SER A 71 0.68 5.95 18.53
C SER A 71 0.86 4.48 18.92
N PHE A 72 -0.14 3.89 19.59
CA PHE A 72 -0.15 2.50 19.98
C PHE A 72 -0.09 1.57 18.76
N GLN A 73 -0.88 1.83 17.72
CA GLN A 73 -0.85 1.06 16.48
C GLN A 73 0.51 1.17 15.79
N LYS A 74 1.08 2.37 15.72
CA LYS A 74 2.43 2.59 15.18
C LYS A 74 3.48 1.79 15.95
N CYS A 75 3.52 1.91 17.28
CA CYS A 75 4.46 1.16 18.11
C CYS A 75 4.25 -0.36 17.99
N SER A 76 3.00 -0.81 17.87
CA SER A 76 2.71 -2.23 17.67
C SER A 76 3.22 -2.74 16.32
N ALA A 77 3.14 -1.93 15.26
CA ALA A 77 3.67 -2.28 13.94
C ALA A 77 5.20 -2.32 13.97
N GLU A 78 5.84 -1.30 14.51
CA GLU A 78 7.30 -1.23 14.68
C GLU A 78 7.84 -2.39 15.52
N LEU A 79 7.12 -2.80 16.57
CA LEU A 79 7.50 -3.95 17.39
C LEU A 79 7.43 -5.27 16.62
N LYS A 80 6.41 -5.45 15.77
CA LYS A 80 6.29 -6.62 14.90
C LYS A 80 7.41 -6.64 13.86
N GLU A 81 7.68 -5.51 13.22
CA GLU A 81 8.74 -5.38 12.23
C GLU A 81 10.11 -5.64 12.84
N ARG A 82 10.42 -5.04 13.98
CA ARG A 82 11.68 -5.26 14.70
C ARG A 82 11.89 -6.73 15.06
N LYS A 83 10.83 -7.44 15.47
CA LYS A 83 10.90 -8.90 15.73
C LYS A 83 11.22 -9.67 14.44
N MET A 84 10.56 -9.36 13.33
CA MET A 84 10.82 -10.00 12.04
C MET A 84 12.25 -9.74 11.53
N GLN A 85 12.74 -8.50 11.65
CA GLN A 85 14.10 -8.14 11.30
C GLN A 85 15.13 -8.86 12.18
N GLN A 86 14.85 -8.98 13.48
CA GLN A 86 15.72 -9.71 14.42
C GLN A 86 15.77 -11.21 14.12
N GLU A 87 14.65 -11.82 13.74
CA GLU A 87 14.61 -13.23 13.31
C GLU A 87 15.38 -13.44 12.00
N ARG A 88 15.17 -12.58 11.00
CA ARG A 88 15.90 -12.62 9.72
C ARG A 88 17.41 -12.47 9.95
N ALA A 89 17.82 -11.53 10.80
CA ALA A 89 19.22 -11.33 11.15
C ALA A 89 19.81 -12.59 11.81
N ARG A 90 19.12 -13.17 12.80
CA ARG A 90 19.55 -14.42 13.45
C ARG A 90 19.66 -15.59 12.47
N GLU A 91 18.75 -15.72 11.50
CA GLU A 91 18.86 -16.75 10.47
C GLU A 91 20.08 -16.53 9.56
N THR A 92 20.34 -15.28 9.16
CA THR A 92 21.53 -14.96 8.35
C THR A 92 22.82 -15.20 9.12
N GLU A 93 22.89 -14.85 10.40
CA GLU A 93 24.03 -15.15 11.26
C GLU A 93 24.23 -16.66 11.42
N LYS A 94 23.16 -17.44 11.62
CA LYS A 94 23.25 -18.90 11.66
C LYS A 94 23.75 -19.48 10.34
N LYS A 95 23.25 -19.01 9.20
CA LYS A 95 23.71 -19.43 7.86
C LYS A 95 25.18 -19.07 7.65
N GLN A 96 25.60 -17.85 7.99
CA GLN A 96 27.00 -17.43 7.90
C GLN A 96 27.91 -18.20 8.85
N ALA A 97 27.47 -18.51 10.07
CA ALA A 97 28.22 -19.32 11.02
C ALA A 97 28.39 -20.76 10.52
N THR A 98 27.37 -21.35 9.88
CA THR A 98 27.49 -22.67 9.25
C THR A 98 28.49 -22.64 8.08
N ILE A 99 28.44 -21.62 7.22
CA ILE A 99 29.38 -21.45 6.11
C ILE A 99 30.82 -21.26 6.64
N ARG A 100 31.00 -20.44 7.68
CA ARG A 100 32.31 -20.21 8.33
C ARG A 100 32.84 -21.42 9.09
N LYS A 101 31.96 -22.31 9.60
CA LYS A 101 32.34 -23.58 10.24
C LYS A 101 32.68 -24.69 9.25
N THR A 102 32.40 -24.49 7.96
CA THR A 102 32.86 -25.36 6.87
C THR A 102 33.84 -24.65 5.92
N PRO A 103 34.97 -24.11 6.39
CA PRO A 103 35.89 -23.35 5.56
C PRO A 103 36.61 -24.21 4.50
N GLY A 104 36.68 -25.53 4.68
CA GLY A 104 37.27 -26.45 3.70
C GLY A 104 36.32 -26.83 2.56
N LYS A 105 35.06 -27.18 2.87
CA LYS A 105 34.14 -27.75 1.87
C LYS A 105 33.67 -26.73 0.82
N SER A 106 33.53 -25.46 1.18
CA SER A 106 33.11 -24.42 0.23
C SER A 106 34.24 -24.02 -0.72
N HIS A 107 35.48 -24.01 -0.23
CA HIS A 107 36.65 -23.69 -1.05
C HIS A 107 36.94 -24.82 -2.05
N ASP A 108 36.83 -26.07 -1.61
CA ASP A 108 36.98 -27.24 -2.49
C ASP A 108 35.87 -27.32 -3.54
N LEU A 109 34.62 -27.04 -3.16
CA LEU A 109 33.50 -27.00 -4.10
C LEU A 109 33.64 -25.85 -5.12
N MET A 110 34.11 -24.68 -4.69
CA MET A 110 34.38 -23.53 -5.56
C MET A 110 35.52 -23.83 -6.55
N ASN A 111 36.59 -24.50 -6.08
CA ASN A 111 37.70 -24.93 -6.93
C ASN A 111 37.28 -26.03 -7.92
N GLU A 112 36.45 -26.99 -7.52
CA GLU A 112 35.92 -28.02 -8.43
C GLU A 112 35.03 -27.40 -9.51
N LEU A 113 34.16 -26.45 -9.16
CA LEU A 113 33.36 -25.71 -10.13
C LEU A 113 34.23 -24.92 -11.12
N ALA A 114 35.27 -24.23 -10.62
CA ALA A 114 36.20 -23.47 -11.46
C ALA A 114 36.99 -24.39 -12.40
N ALA A 115 37.42 -25.56 -11.93
CA ALA A 115 38.11 -26.55 -12.75
C ALA A 115 37.19 -27.14 -13.83
N ARG A 116 35.91 -27.39 -13.52
CA ARG A 116 34.90 -27.82 -14.50
C ARG A 116 34.57 -26.75 -15.53
N LEU A 117 34.58 -25.47 -15.14
CA LEU A 117 34.39 -24.34 -16.06
C LEU A 117 35.59 -24.16 -17.00
N ASN A 118 36.81 -24.33 -16.49
CA ASN A 118 38.05 -24.26 -17.28
C ASN A 118 38.31 -25.52 -18.14
N GLY A 119 37.68 -26.65 -17.83
CA GLY A 119 37.79 -27.90 -18.60
C GLY A 119 36.75 -28.08 -19.71
N SER A 120 35.77 -27.18 -19.84
CA SER A 120 34.70 -27.28 -20.85
C SER A 120 34.89 -26.25 -21.96
N ASP A 121 35.84 -26.54 -22.85
CA ASP A 121 36.17 -25.72 -24.01
C ASP A 121 35.16 -25.86 -25.18
N ARG A 122 33.87 -26.08 -24.89
CA ARG A 122 32.84 -26.34 -25.92
C ARG A 122 31.45 -25.78 -25.65
N VAL A 123 31.30 -24.60 -25.04
CA VAL A 123 30.27 -23.64 -25.51
C VAL A 123 30.79 -22.25 -25.21
N ARG A 124 31.15 -21.52 -26.26
CA ARG A 124 31.50 -20.10 -26.21
C ARG A 124 30.24 -19.32 -25.80
N SER A 125 29.92 -19.30 -24.50
CA SER A 125 28.87 -18.44 -23.97
C SER A 125 29.35 -17.01 -24.13
N LYS A 126 28.83 -16.29 -25.13
CA LYS A 126 29.00 -14.85 -25.23
C LYS A 126 28.49 -14.28 -23.90
N LYS A 127 29.39 -13.69 -23.11
CA LYS A 127 28.98 -12.84 -21.98
C LYS A 127 28.03 -11.79 -22.56
N LEU A 128 26.75 -11.88 -22.22
CA LEU A 128 25.76 -10.87 -22.56
C LEU A 128 26.24 -9.58 -21.88
N ALA A 129 26.51 -8.54 -22.66
CA ALA A 129 26.88 -7.26 -22.09
C ALA A 129 25.66 -6.72 -21.33
N SER A 130 25.86 -5.92 -20.29
CA SER A 130 24.75 -5.27 -19.58
C SER A 130 23.89 -4.39 -20.51
N SER A 131 24.45 -3.96 -21.65
CA SER A 131 23.73 -3.26 -22.74
C SER A 131 22.80 -4.16 -23.57
N ASP A 132 22.95 -5.47 -23.50
CA ASP A 132 22.12 -6.43 -24.24
C ASP A 132 20.87 -6.84 -23.46
N ILE A 133 20.75 -6.43 -22.19
CA ILE A 133 19.60 -6.70 -21.32
C ILE A 133 18.65 -5.52 -21.43
N ALA A 134 17.55 -5.71 -22.18
CA ALA A 134 16.50 -4.71 -22.29
C ALA A 134 15.59 -4.72 -21.06
N ASP A 135 15.00 -3.56 -20.73
CA ASP A 135 14.00 -3.47 -19.66
C ASP A 135 12.78 -4.32 -20.04
N GLY A 136 12.45 -5.31 -19.20
CA GLY A 136 11.41 -6.31 -19.47
C GLY A 136 11.92 -7.72 -19.83
N ASP A 137 13.23 -7.92 -20.05
CA ASP A 137 13.77 -9.27 -20.27
C ASP A 137 13.66 -10.15 -19.00
N PHE A 138 13.77 -9.51 -17.83
CA PHE A 138 13.53 -10.17 -16.54
C PHE A 138 12.08 -10.67 -16.42
N GLU A 139 11.09 -9.82 -16.73
CA GLU A 139 9.67 -10.17 -16.69
C GLU A 139 9.36 -11.30 -17.68
N ARG A 140 9.95 -11.25 -18.87
CA ARG A 140 9.80 -12.30 -19.88
C ARG A 140 10.36 -13.65 -19.44
N ILE A 141 11.49 -13.66 -18.72
CA ILE A 141 12.02 -14.89 -18.13
C ILE A 141 11.08 -15.40 -17.02
N MET A 142 10.55 -14.50 -16.18
CA MET A 142 9.62 -14.86 -15.11
C MET A 142 8.29 -15.41 -15.64
N THR A 143 7.72 -14.84 -16.69
CA THR A 143 6.47 -15.34 -17.29
C THR A 143 6.67 -16.72 -17.90
N ASN A 144 7.80 -16.95 -18.59
CA ASN A 144 8.12 -18.26 -19.16
C ASN A 144 8.34 -19.33 -18.07
N LEU A 145 8.94 -18.98 -16.94
CA LEU A 145 9.03 -19.89 -15.79
C LEU A 145 7.65 -20.15 -15.18
N LYS A 146 6.81 -19.12 -15.06
CA LYS A 146 5.46 -19.24 -14.49
C LYS A 146 4.53 -20.10 -15.34
N GLU A 147 4.69 -20.06 -16.67
CA GLU A 147 3.92 -20.87 -17.62
C GLU A 147 4.46 -22.32 -17.73
N GLY A 148 5.76 -22.54 -17.49
CA GLY A 148 6.40 -23.86 -17.57
C GLY A 148 6.21 -24.77 -16.34
N TYR A 149 5.77 -24.24 -15.20
CA TYR A 149 5.58 -24.99 -13.95
C TYR A 149 4.11 -25.13 -13.50
N VAL A 150 3.15 -25.06 -14.43
CA VAL A 150 1.82 -25.66 -14.16
C VAL A 150 1.90 -27.14 -14.50
N ALA A 151 2.53 -27.91 -13.61
CA ALA A 151 2.36 -29.35 -13.57
C ALA A 151 0.96 -29.64 -13.01
N SER A 152 -0.04 -29.63 -13.88
CA SER A 152 -1.29 -30.36 -13.66
C SER A 152 -1.46 -31.35 -14.81
N ASP A 153 -0.77 -32.49 -14.67
CA ASP A 153 -1.04 -33.80 -15.29
C ASP A 153 -1.58 -33.81 -16.73
N GLY A 154 -0.75 -33.42 -17.70
CA GLY A 154 -1.03 -33.63 -19.13
C GLY A 154 0.23 -33.61 -19.99
N PRO A 155 0.27 -34.33 -21.12
CA PRO A 155 1.47 -34.43 -21.96
C PRO A 155 1.84 -33.07 -22.58
N PRO A 156 3.15 -32.81 -22.82
CA PRO A 156 3.64 -31.49 -23.22
C PRO A 156 3.10 -31.11 -24.60
N VAL A 157 2.45 -29.93 -24.68
CA VAL A 157 1.95 -29.37 -25.94
C VAL A 157 3.12 -28.77 -26.72
N PRO A 158 3.32 -29.09 -28.01
CA PRO A 158 4.41 -28.52 -28.79
C PRO A 158 4.18 -27.02 -29.03
N MET A 159 5.11 -26.19 -28.55
CA MET A 159 5.10 -24.74 -28.77
C MET A 159 5.22 -24.41 -30.26
N LYS A 160 4.20 -23.77 -30.85
CA LYS A 160 4.31 -23.14 -32.16
C LYS A 160 5.18 -21.88 -32.06
N ARG A 161 6.39 -21.90 -32.65
CA ARG A 161 7.21 -20.70 -32.85
C ARG A 161 6.57 -19.82 -33.93
N THR A 162 5.63 -18.96 -33.55
CA THR A 162 5.18 -17.89 -34.45
C THR A 162 6.26 -16.80 -34.47
N ARG A 163 7.07 -16.77 -35.54
CA ARG A 163 7.92 -15.61 -35.85
C ARG A 163 7.00 -14.53 -36.44
N GLN A 164 6.52 -13.59 -35.63
CA GLN A 164 6.00 -12.34 -36.18
C GLN A 164 7.19 -11.44 -36.53
N SER A 165 7.57 -11.45 -37.81
CA SER A 165 8.35 -10.37 -38.41
C SER A 165 7.39 -9.23 -38.73
N VAL A 166 7.49 -8.12 -38.01
CA VAL A 166 6.89 -6.86 -38.45
C VAL A 166 7.92 -5.76 -38.23
N SER A 167 8.67 -5.47 -39.30
CA SER A 167 9.30 -4.17 -39.48
C SER A 167 8.34 -3.30 -40.28
N PRO A 168 8.25 -1.99 -39.97
CA PRO A 168 8.24 -1.00 -41.03
C PRO A 168 9.30 0.09 -40.80
N SER A 169 10.24 0.12 -41.74
CA SER A 169 10.90 1.28 -42.36
C SER A 169 11.03 2.57 -41.54
N ARG A 170 12.25 2.85 -41.06
CA ARG A 170 12.73 4.21 -40.82
C ARG A 170 13.61 4.62 -41.99
N ARG A 171 13.14 5.60 -42.78
CA ARG A 171 13.87 6.17 -43.92
C ARG A 171 15.28 6.59 -43.51
N GLN A 172 16.25 6.21 -44.33
CA GLN A 172 17.61 6.73 -44.25
C GLN A 172 17.58 8.23 -44.57
N ILE A 173 18.03 9.05 -43.62
CA ILE A 173 18.54 10.39 -43.91
C ILE A 173 20.06 10.25 -43.92
N SER A 174 20.65 10.52 -45.08
CA SER A 174 22.09 10.49 -45.32
C SER A 174 22.79 11.56 -44.49
N LYS A 175 24.02 11.22 -44.06
CA LYS A 175 24.91 12.02 -43.20
C LYS A 175 25.57 13.20 -43.93
N ALA A 176 24.88 13.83 -44.87
CA ALA A 176 25.40 14.92 -45.67
C ALA A 176 24.36 16.04 -45.77
N MET A 177 24.08 16.70 -44.64
CA MET A 177 23.42 18.03 -44.49
C MET A 177 23.26 18.34 -42.99
N ALA A 178 24.32 18.13 -42.20
CA ALA A 178 24.38 18.52 -40.78
C ALA A 178 25.70 19.23 -40.45
N ALA A 179 26.25 19.92 -41.45
CA ALA A 179 27.43 20.78 -41.33
C ALA A 179 27.12 22.11 -42.00
N GLN A 180 26.12 22.80 -41.46
CA GLN A 180 25.89 24.24 -41.59
C GLN A 180 24.77 24.61 -40.61
N LEU A 181 24.94 25.73 -39.91
CA LEU A 181 24.21 26.19 -38.72
C LEU A 181 24.71 25.67 -37.36
N ILE A 182 25.99 25.91 -37.08
CA ILE A 182 26.45 26.35 -35.76
C ILE A 182 27.23 27.63 -36.00
N ASP A 183 26.54 28.77 -35.96
CA ASP A 183 27.07 30.09 -35.56
C ASP A 183 25.97 31.14 -35.72
N ARG A 184 25.05 31.19 -34.74
CA ARG A 184 24.34 32.39 -34.31
C ARG A 184 23.43 32.04 -33.14
N GLU A 185 23.97 32.14 -31.93
CA GLU A 185 23.29 32.72 -30.77
C GLU A 185 24.26 32.74 -29.58
N ARG A 186 25.10 33.78 -29.60
CA ARG A 186 25.67 34.39 -28.39
C ARG A 186 25.68 35.89 -28.64
N VAL A 187 24.57 36.53 -28.31
CA VAL A 187 24.52 37.92 -27.84
C VAL A 187 23.73 37.87 -26.55
#